data_AF-A0A958XRU4-F1
#
_entry.id   AF-A0A958XRU4-F1
#
_cell.length_a   1.000
_cell.length_b   1.000
_cell.length_c   1.000
_cell.angle_alpha   90.00
_cell.angle_beta   90.00
_cell.angle_gamma   90.00
#
_symmetry.space_group_name_H-M   'P 1'
#
loop_
_entity.id
_entity.type
_entity.pdbx_description
1 polymer ?
#
loop_
_entity_poly.entity_id
_entity_poly.type
_entity_poly.pdbx_seq_one_letter_code
_entity_poly.pdbx_strand_id
1 'polypeptide(L)'
;MEEKRYIPLEDLDIYQLAMDVGELVWNNVAEWNSFVKFHSGGQFADAADSTAANIAEGYGRFHYKDKRNFYLYGPGLAQRNKNMGIKSLPAQFAAV
;
A
#
# COMPACT_ATOMS: atom_id res chain seq x y z
N MET A 1 29.46 -21.30 -10.97
CA MET A 1 29.17 -19.97 -10.42
C MET A 1 27.76 -19.65 -10.85
N GLU A 2 26.87 -19.42 -9.89
CA GLU A 2 25.45 -19.17 -10.18
C GLU A 2 25.31 -17.74 -10.72
N GLU A 3 24.89 -17.62 -11.97
CA GLU A 3 24.70 -16.34 -12.65
C GLU A 3 23.58 -15.57 -11.93
N LYS A 4 23.91 -14.44 -11.28
CA LYS A 4 22.90 -13.56 -10.69
C LYS A 4 22.08 -12.93 -11.81
N ARG A 5 20.98 -13.59 -12.16
CA ARG A 5 20.02 -13.10 -13.14
C ARG A 5 19.44 -11.78 -12.63
N TYR A 6 19.69 -10.71 -13.36
CA TYR A 6 19.04 -9.42 -13.13
C TYR A 6 17.54 -9.60 -13.38
N ILE A 7 16.72 -9.27 -12.38
CA ILE A 7 15.26 -9.29 -12.47
C ILE A 7 14.84 -7.83 -12.55
N PRO A 8 14.27 -7.33 -13.65
CA PRO A 8 13.73 -5.98 -13.75
C PRO A 8 12.78 -5.64 -12.60
N LEU A 9 12.68 -4.37 -12.19
CA LEU A 9 11.77 -3.93 -11.12
C LEU A 9 10.32 -4.34 -11.40
N GLU A 10 9.91 -4.24 -12.66
CA GLU A 10 8.58 -4.60 -13.15
C GLU A 10 8.27 -6.09 -12.95
N ASP A 11 9.30 -6.95 -12.95
CA ASP A 11 9.19 -8.39 -12.75
C ASP A 11 9.36 -8.80 -11.27
N LEU A 12 9.52 -7.82 -10.37
CA LEU A 12 9.66 -8.10 -8.95
C LEU A 12 8.27 -8.32 -8.32
N ASP A 13 7.96 -9.56 -7.95
CA ASP A 13 6.66 -9.95 -7.36
C ASP A 13 6.18 -9.00 -6.23
N ILE A 14 7.10 -8.59 -5.35
CA ILE A 14 6.74 -7.69 -4.23
C ILE A 14 6.42 -6.27 -4.69
N TYR A 15 7.02 -5.81 -5.80
CA TYR A 15 6.68 -4.53 -6.41
C TYR A 15 5.32 -4.60 -7.09
N GLN A 16 5.05 -5.66 -7.87
CA GLN A 16 3.74 -5.88 -8.49
C GLN A 16 2.63 -5.95 -7.43
N LEU A 17 2.83 -6.71 -6.36
CA LEU A 17 1.86 -6.79 -5.26
C LEU A 17 1.62 -5.42 -4.60
N ALA A 18 2.65 -4.58 -4.46
CA ALA A 18 2.49 -3.24 -3.91
C ALA A 18 1.70 -2.33 -4.86
N MET A 19 1.89 -2.45 -6.17
CA MET A 19 1.11 -1.75 -7.19
C MET A 19 -0.37 -2.18 -7.16
N ASP A 20 -0.64 -3.49 -7.08
CA ASP A 20 -1.99 -4.04 -6.98
C ASP A 20 -2.72 -3.53 -5.73
N VAL A 21 -2.01 -3.45 -4.60
CA VAL A 21 -2.56 -2.88 -3.35
C VAL A 21 -2.87 -1.39 -3.52
N GLY A 22 -1.98 -0.63 -4.17
CA GLY A 22 -2.23 0.77 -4.51
C GLY A 22 -3.51 0.92 -5.32
N GLU A 23 -3.64 0.17 -6.41
CA GLU A 23 -4.81 0.20 -7.28
C GLU A 23 -6.10 -0.17 -6.54
N LEU A 24 -6.07 -1.22 -5.71
CA LEU A 24 -7.21 -1.61 -4.89
C LEU A 24 -7.64 -0.48 -3.93
N VAL A 25 -6.67 0.18 -3.29
CA VAL A 25 -6.93 1.29 -2.37
C VAL A 25 -7.51 2.49 -3.12
N TRP A 26 -6.95 2.85 -4.26
CA TRP A 26 -7.45 3.93 -5.12
C TRP A 26 -8.89 3.68 -5.54
N ASN A 27 -9.18 2.49 -6.06
CA ASN A 27 -10.53 2.10 -6.49
C ASN A 27 -11.52 2.11 -5.31
N ASN A 28 -11.09 1.68 -4.12
CA ASN A 28 -11.95 1.72 -2.94
C ASN A 28 -12.23 3.15 -2.47
N VAL A 29 -11.19 3.99 -2.38
CA VAL A 29 -11.31 5.38 -1.94
C VAL A 29 -12.13 6.21 -2.94
N ALA A 30 -12.07 5.89 -4.23
CA ALA A 30 -12.87 6.53 -5.27
C ALA A 30 -14.38 6.43 -5.01
N GLU A 31 -14.85 5.39 -4.32
CA GLU A 31 -16.26 5.19 -3.97
C GLU A 31 -16.67 5.90 -2.67
N TRP A 32 -15.73 6.48 -1.92
CA TRP A 32 -16.05 7.10 -0.63
C TRP A 32 -16.75 8.46 -0.78
N ASN A 33 -17.59 8.79 0.21
CA ASN A 33 -18.21 10.10 0.33
C ASN A 33 -17.15 11.21 0.45
N SER A 34 -17.41 12.37 -0.14
CA SER A 34 -16.44 13.46 -0.31
C SER A 34 -15.68 13.84 0.97
N PHE A 35 -16.37 13.94 2.12
CA PHE A 35 -15.71 14.30 3.38
C PHE A 35 -14.62 13.30 3.78
N VAL A 36 -14.93 12.00 3.78
CA VAL A 36 -13.97 10.96 4.19
C VAL A 36 -12.90 10.75 3.11
N LYS A 37 -13.30 10.80 1.83
CA LYS A 37 -12.40 10.71 0.66
C LYS A 37 -11.29 11.75 0.73
N PHE A 38 -11.62 13.03 0.90
CA PHE A 38 -10.62 14.10 0.87
C PHE A 38 -9.78 14.22 2.14
N HIS A 39 -10.26 13.71 3.29
CA HIS A 39 -9.49 13.77 4.53
C HIS A 39 -8.67 12.50 4.77
N SER A 40 -9.35 11.35 4.84
CA SER A 40 -8.73 10.07 5.20
C SER A 40 -8.39 9.24 3.96
N GLY A 41 -9.21 9.33 2.90
CA GLY A 41 -9.00 8.57 1.67
C GLY A 41 -7.70 8.95 0.97
N GLY A 42 -7.43 10.26 0.81
CA GLY A 42 -6.17 10.75 0.23
C GLY A 42 -4.95 10.24 1.02
N GLN A 43 -4.94 10.39 2.34
CA GLN A 43 -3.85 9.88 3.19
C GLN A 43 -3.68 8.36 3.09
N PHE A 44 -4.78 7.63 2.85
CA PHE A 44 -4.74 6.19 2.70
C PHE A 44 -4.16 5.76 1.35
N ALA A 45 -4.57 6.41 0.27
CA ALA A 45 -3.99 6.24 -1.07
C ALA A 45 -2.49 6.59 -1.07
N ASP A 46 -2.11 7.74 -0.52
CA ASP A 46 -0.70 8.16 -0.43
C ASP A 46 0.16 7.14 0.33
N ALA A 47 -0.38 6.58 1.44
CA ALA A 47 0.32 5.55 2.20
C ALA A 47 0.49 4.24 1.41
N ALA A 48 -0.52 3.84 0.63
CA ALA A 48 -0.43 2.66 -0.23
C ALA A 48 0.63 2.87 -1.32
N ASP A 49 0.57 3.98 -2.06
CA ASP A 49 1.50 4.29 -3.14
C ASP A 49 2.95 4.45 -2.65
N SER A 50 3.14 5.00 -1.45
CA SER A 50 4.47 5.11 -0.83
C SER A 50 5.16 3.75 -0.64
N THR A 51 4.39 2.65 -0.54
CA THR A 51 4.96 1.30 -0.42
C THR A 51 5.66 0.88 -1.71
N ALA A 52 5.00 1.07 -2.86
CA ALA A 52 5.60 0.76 -4.17
C ALA A 52 6.79 1.68 -4.46
N ALA A 53 6.69 2.97 -4.13
CA ALA A 53 7.78 3.94 -4.27
C ALA A 53 9.01 3.55 -3.43
N ASN A 54 8.82 3.12 -2.17
CA ASN A 54 9.89 2.65 -1.31
C ASN A 54 10.57 1.38 -1.85
N ILE A 55 9.80 0.46 -2.46
CA ILE A 55 10.35 -0.74 -3.09
C ILE A 55 11.17 -0.38 -4.33
N ALA A 56 10.66 0.51 -5.19
CA ALA A 56 11.37 1.00 -6.37
C ALA A 56 12.66 1.73 -6.00
N GLU A 57 12.61 2.60 -4.98
CA GLU A 57 13.77 3.31 -4.46
C GLU A 57 14.80 2.35 -3.84
N GLY A 58 14.36 1.39 -3.03
CA GLY A 58 15.23 0.36 -2.45
C GLY A 58 15.87 -0.54 -3.52
N TYR A 59 15.14 -0.84 -4.60
CA TYR A 59 15.63 -1.60 -5.74
C TYR A 59 16.70 -0.82 -6.52
N GLY A 60 16.51 0.48 -6.72
CA GLY A 60 17.49 1.36 -7.35
C GLY A 60 18.71 1.67 -6.48
N ARG A 61 18.56 1.62 -5.15
CA ARG A 61 19.62 2.04 -4.23
C ARG A 61 20.73 0.99 -4.06
N PHE A 62 20.52 -0.29 -3.72
CA PHE A 62 21.68 -1.19 -3.52
C PHE A 62 21.47 -2.71 -3.67
N HIS A 63 22.50 -3.33 -4.26
CA HIS A 63 22.97 -4.71 -4.11
C HIS A 63 22.42 -5.51 -2.92
N TYR A 64 21.64 -6.56 -3.25
CA TYR A 64 21.50 -7.92 -2.67
C TYR A 64 21.47 -8.16 -1.13
N LYS A 65 21.82 -7.23 -0.24
CA LYS A 65 22.03 -7.51 1.20
C LYS A 65 21.05 -6.86 2.18
N ASP A 66 20.21 -5.92 1.77
CA ASP A 66 19.26 -5.24 2.68
C ASP A 66 17.81 -5.73 2.57
N LYS A 67 17.60 -6.98 2.15
CA LYS A 67 16.28 -7.58 1.95
C LYS A 67 15.43 -7.79 3.23
N ARG A 68 15.92 -7.45 4.43
CA ARG A 68 15.23 -7.82 5.70
C ARG A 68 14.46 -6.71 6.40
N ASN A 69 14.72 -5.43 6.13
CA ASN A 69 14.13 -4.35 6.95
C ASN A 69 12.82 -3.76 6.41
N PHE A 70 12.36 -4.14 5.21
CA PHE A 70 11.13 -3.57 4.64
C PHE A 70 9.85 -4.36 4.96
N TYR A 71 9.93 -5.49 5.67
CA TYR A 71 8.75 -6.30 6.04
C TYR A 71 7.96 -5.76 7.25
N LEU A 72 8.40 -4.65 7.88
CA LEU A 72 7.88 -4.21 9.17
C LEU A 72 6.84 -3.06 9.12
N TYR A 73 6.03 -2.96 8.07
CA TYR A 73 4.86 -2.05 8.07
C TYR A 73 3.50 -2.75 8.13
N GLY A 74 3.48 -4.09 8.18
CA GLY A 74 2.25 -4.88 8.34
C GLY A 74 1.42 -4.56 9.60
N PRO A 75 1.99 -4.40 10.81
CA PRO A 75 1.18 -4.19 12.02
C PRO A 75 0.55 -2.80 12.09
N GLY A 76 1.29 -1.77 11.68
CA GLY A 76 0.83 -0.37 11.73
C GLY A 76 -0.22 -0.05 10.69
N LEU A 77 -0.07 -0.58 9.46
CA LEU A 77 -1.05 -0.40 8.38
C LEU A 77 -2.31 -1.22 8.64
N ALA A 78 -2.20 -2.47 9.11
CA ALA A 78 -3.37 -3.30 9.43
C ALA A 78 -4.21 -2.69 10.56
N GLN A 79 -3.59 -2.14 11.60
CA GLN A 79 -4.31 -1.45 12.67
C GLN A 79 -4.96 -0.14 12.18
N ARG A 80 -4.26 0.62 11.33
CA ARG A 80 -4.77 1.89 10.77
C ARG A 80 -5.91 1.64 9.78
N ASN A 81 -5.81 0.60 8.94
CA ASN A 81 -6.83 0.18 7.99
C ASN A 81 -8.05 -0.43 8.68
N LYS A 82 -7.87 -1.23 9.75
CA LYS A 82 -8.99 -1.66 10.62
C LYS A 82 -9.72 -0.47 11.22
N ASN A 83 -8.98 0.49 11.78
CA ASN A 83 -9.58 1.68 12.38
C ASN A 83 -10.31 2.56 11.35
N MET A 84 -9.80 2.68 10.13
CA MET A 84 -10.46 3.40 9.03
C MET A 84 -11.68 2.65 8.49
N GLY A 85 -11.61 1.32 8.35
CA GLY A 85 -12.75 0.47 7.98
C GLY A 85 -13.86 0.43 9.04
N ILE A 86 -13.53 0.54 10.33
CA ILE A 86 -14.52 0.67 11.40
C ILE A 86 -15.17 2.06 11.38
N LYS A 87 -14.44 3.11 10.99
CA LYS A 87 -15.00 4.48 10.83
C LYS A 87 -15.90 4.63 9.61
N SER A 88 -15.78 3.78 8.60
CA SER A 88 -16.67 3.78 7.41
C SER A 88 -17.96 2.97 7.61
N LEU A 89 -18.06 2.18 8.68
CA LEU A 89 -19.23 1.36 9.00
C LEU A 89 -20.38 2.04 9.78
N PRO A 90 -20.27 3.18 10.51
CA PRO A 90 -21.41 3.69 11.29
C PRO A 90 -22.40 4.53 10.48
N ALA A 91 -22.14 4.84 9.21
CA ALA A 91 -23.01 5.74 8.44
C ALA A 91 -24.14 5.04 7.66
N GLN A 92 -24.19 3.69 7.66
CA GLN A 92 -25.08 2.92 6.78
C GLN A 92 -26.30 2.33 7.50
N PHE A 93 -26.40 2.45 8.84
CA PHE A 93 -27.47 1.82 9.64
C PHE A 93 -28.29 2.80 10.50
N ALA A 94 -28.17 4.12 10.29
CA ALA A 94 -28.93 5.12 11.06
C ALA A 94 -30.17 5.68 10.33
N ALA A 95 -30.70 4.94 9.34
CA ALA A 95 -31.93 5.30 8.64
C ALA A 95 -32.87 4.08 8.55
N VAL A 96 -33.47 3.70 9.68
CA VAL A 96 -34.73 2.96 9.78
C VAL A 96 -35.56 3.59 10.89
#